data_AF-A0A8J7NBB9-F1
#
_entry.id   AF-A0A8J7NBB9-F1
#
_cell.length_a   1.000
_cell.length_b   1.000
_cell.length_c   1.000
_cell.angle_alpha   90.00
_cell.angle_beta   90.00
_cell.angle_gamma   90.00
#
_symmetry.space_group_name_H-M   'P 1'
#
loop_
_entity.id
_entity.type
_entity.pdbx_description
1 polymer ?
#
loop_
_entity_poly.entity_id
_entity_poly.type
_entity_poly.pdbx_seq_one_letter_code
_entity_poly.pdbx_strand_id
1 'polypeptide(L)' 'MPAPSPAPQPQPQISVRGLTLAYGDFLIQRDLNFEVQQGDVFFIMGGSGCGKSTVLKC' A
#
# COMPACT_ATOMS: atom_id res chain seq x y z
N MET A 1 -4.87 37.96 1.03
CA MET A 1 -5.47 37.06 0.02
C MET A 1 -5.46 35.66 0.62
N PRO A 2 -6.62 35.03 0.89
CA PRO A 2 -6.64 33.66 1.37
C PRO A 2 -6.23 32.72 0.22
N ALA A 3 -5.26 31.84 0.48
CA ALA A 3 -4.84 30.81 -0.46
C ALA A 3 -6.05 29.92 -0.83
N PRO A 4 -6.15 29.46 -2.08
CA PRO A 4 -7.24 28.57 -2.49
C PRO A 4 -7.23 27.33 -1.58
N SER A 5 -8.38 27.08 -0.93
CA SER A 5 -8.59 25.85 -0.16
C SER A 5 -8.29 24.66 -1.08
N PRO A 6 -7.43 23.71 -0.69
CA PRO A 6 -7.09 22.60 -1.56
C PRO A 6 -8.38 21.88 -1.95
N ALA A 7 -8.59 21.72 -3.26
CA ALA A 7 -9.69 20.94 -3.79
C ALA A 7 -9.70 19.56 -3.14
N PRO A 8 -10.89 18.94 -2.92
CA PRO A 8 -10.98 17.60 -2.33
C PRO A 8 -10.09 16.67 -3.16
N GLN A 9 -8.94 16.30 -2.60
CA GLN A 9 -8.06 15.33 -3.23
C GLN A 9 -8.81 13.99 -3.19
N PRO A 10 -8.85 13.22 -4.28
CA PRO A 10 -9.47 11.91 -4.28
C PRO A 10 -8.89 11.12 -3.11
N GLN A 11 -9.77 10.73 -2.18
CA GLN A 11 -9.36 10.05 -0.97
C GLN A 11 -9.07 8.60 -1.36
N PRO A 12 -7.83 8.11 -1.18
CA PRO A 12 -7.50 6.74 -1.56
C PRO A 12 -8.42 5.78 -0.80
N GLN A 13 -9.00 4.83 -1.53
CA GLN A 13 -9.85 3.78 -0.95
C GLN A 13 -9.04 2.86 -0.05
N ILE A 14 -7.77 2.63 -0.42
CA ILE A 14 -6.81 1.84 0.35
C ILE A 14 -5.54 2.69 0.50
N SER A 15 -5.10 2.95 1.73
CA SER A 15 -3.81 3.60 2.01
C SER A 15 -3.05 2.73 3.01
N VAL A 16 -1.88 2.28 2.60
CA VAL A 16 -0.96 1.48 3.40
C VAL A 16 0.32 2.29 3.58
N ARG A 17 0.75 2.46 4.83
CA ARG A 17 1.96 3.23 5.18
C ARG A 17 2.79 2.47 6.20
N GLY A 18 4.09 2.35 5.94
CA GLY A 18 5.06 1.72 6.83
C GLY A 18 4.85 0.21 7.04
N LEU A 19 4.17 -0.48 6.12
CA LEU A 19 3.85 -1.89 6.32
C LEU A 19 5.13 -2.73 6.24
N THR A 20 5.43 -3.40 7.35
CA THR A 20 6.55 -4.33 7.47
C THR A 20 6.01 -5.72 7.77
N LEU A 21 6.36 -6.69 6.94
CA LEU A 21 5.91 -8.07 7.02
C LEU A 21 7.11 -8.98 7.20
N ALA A 22 7.02 -9.89 8.16
CA ALA A 22 8.03 -10.92 8.40
C ALA A 22 7.34 -12.27 8.66
N TYR A 23 8.01 -13.35 8.29
CA TYR A 23 7.60 -14.71 8.61
C TYR A 23 8.69 -15.34 9.47
N GLY A 24 8.45 -15.39 10.78
CA GLY A 24 9.50 -15.70 11.75
C GLY A 24 10.63 -14.67 11.65
N ASP A 25 11.86 -15.14 11.48
CA ASP A 25 13.05 -14.30 11.33
C ASP A 25 13.26 -13.78 9.89
N PHE A 26 12.44 -14.22 8.93
CA PHE A 26 12.58 -13.83 7.54
C PHE A 26 11.74 -12.59 7.21
N LEU A 27 12.40 -11.48 6.96
CA LEU A 27 11.76 -10.24 6.51
C LEU A 27 11.27 -10.40 5.06
N ILE A 28 9.95 -10.30 4.87
CA ILE A 28 9.29 -10.40 3.56
C ILE A 28 9.24 -9.03 2.91
N GLN A 29 8.75 -8.03 3.63
CA GLN A 29 8.68 -6.63 3.18
C GLN A 29 8.97 -5.68 4.33
N ARG A 30 9.57 -4.55 4.01
CA ARG A 30 9.86 -3.48 4.96
C ARG A 30 9.44 -2.16 4.35
N ASP A 31 8.77 -1.35 5.16
CA ASP A 31 8.40 0.02 4.80
C ASP A 31 7.62 0.11 3.49
N LEU A 32 6.63 -0.79 3.32
CA LEU A 32 5.76 -0.76 2.15
C LEU A 32 4.73 0.37 2.33
N ASN A 33 4.77 1.32 1.39
CA ASN A 33 3.87 2.47 1.31
C ASN A 33 3.16 2.45 -0.04
N PHE A 34 1.85 2.27 -0.08
CA PHE A 34 1.08 2.35 -1.32
C PHE A 34 -0.33 2.86 -1.08
N GLU A 35 -0.90 3.50 -2.09
CA GLU A 35 -2.25 4.02 -2.08
C GLU A 35 -2.97 3.55 -3.34
N VAL A 36 -4.21 3.11 -3.20
CA VAL A 36 -5.06 2.66 -4.30
C VAL A 36 -6.28 3.58 -4.34
N GLN A 37 -6.47 4.25 -5.48
CA GLN A 37 -7.62 5.12 -5.70
C GLN A 37 -8.85 4.29 -6.10
N GLN A 38 -10.02 4.92 -6.03
CA GLN A 38 -11.25 4.28 -6.48
C GLN A 38 -11.21 4.05 -8.00
N GLY A 39 -11.37 2.80 -8.42
CA GLY A 39 -11.33 2.41 -9.84
C GLY A 39 -9.95 1.96 -10.32
N ASP A 40 -8.91 2.07 -9.48
CA ASP A 40 -7.59 1.55 -9.82
C ASP A 40 -7.55 0.02 -9.68
N VAL A 41 -6.84 -0.62 -10.61
CA VAL A 41 -6.54 -2.06 -10.53
C VAL A 41 -5.12 -2.22 -10.00
N PHE A 42 -5.00 -2.67 -8.75
CA PHE A 42 -3.72 -2.88 -8.09
C PHE A 42 -3.23 -4.33 -8.25
N PHE A 43 -2.01 -4.51 -8.76
CA PHE A 43 -1.39 -5.83 -8.92
C PHE A 43 -0.15 -5.96 -8.05
N ILE A 44 -0.05 -7.07 -7.32
CA ILE A 44 1.14 -7.44 -6.56
C ILE A 44 1.88 -8.55 -7.32
N MET A 45 3.00 -8.22 -7.92
CA MET A 45 3.85 -9.14 -8.67
C MET A 45 5.16 -9.44 -7.94
N GLY A 46 5.71 -10.63 -8.15
CA GLY A 46 6.98 -11.05 -7.56
C GLY A 46 7.15 -12.56 -7.52
N GLY A 47 8.38 -13.02 -7.28
CA GLY A 47 8.74 -14.44 -7.24
C GLY A 47 7.99 -15.23 -6.16
N SER A 48 7.93 -16.56 -6.29
CA SER A 48 7.35 -17.44 -5.27
C SER A 48 8.05 -17.20 -3.92
N GLY A 49 7.27 -17.02 -2.85
CA GLY A 49 7.81 -16.74 -1.50
C GLY A 49 8.02 -15.27 -1.14
N CYS A 50 7.83 -14.31 -2.06
CA CYS A 50 7.98 -12.88 -1.72
C CYS A 50 6.80 -12.28 -0.91
N GLY A 51 5.88 -13.12 -0.41
CA GLY A 51 4.80 -12.71 0.48
C GLY A 51 3.67 -11.87 -0.13
N LYS A 52 3.43 -11.99 -1.44
CA LYS A 52 2.27 -11.37 -2.13
C LYS A 52 0.94 -11.69 -1.44
N SER A 53 0.71 -12.97 -1.14
CA SER A 53 -0.49 -13.42 -0.43
C SER A 53 -0.51 -12.96 1.03
N THR A 54 0.64 -12.63 1.61
CA THR A 54 0.73 -12.07 2.97
C THR A 54 0.25 -10.62 2.95
N VAL A 55 0.67 -9.82 1.96
CA VAL A 55 0.19 -8.44 1.77
C VAL A 55 -1.32 -8.38 1.52
N LEU A 56 -1.89 -9.33 0.79
CA LEU A 56 -3.33 -9.40 0.53
C LEU A 56 -4.18 -9.91 1.72
N LYS A 57 -3.54 -10.48 2.75
CA LYS A 57 -4.24 -11.05 3.93
C LYS A 57 -4.20 -10.14 5.15
N CYS A 58 -3.43 -9.06 5.12
CA CYS A 58 -3.43 -8.05 6.17
C CYS A 58 -4.77 -7.31 6.19
#